data_AF-A0A951I104-F1
#
_entry.id   AF-A0A951I104-F1
#
_cell.length_a   1.000
_cell.length_b   1.000
_cell.length_c   1.000
_cell.angle_alpha   90.00
_cell.angle_beta   90.00
_cell.angle_gamma   90.00
#
_symmetry.space_group_name_H-M   'P 1'
#
loop_
_entity.id
_entity.type
_entity.pdbx_description
1 polymer ?
#
loop_
_entity_poly.entity_id
_entity_poly.type
_entity_poly.pdbx_seq_one_letter_code
_entity_poly.pdbx_strand_id
1 'polypeptide(L)' 'MNEEALNLSLRKFLKVVGVTSQQEIEKAVRAADQAGKLKGKSSLKAQMVLTIGDIALTHKVDGEIDVA' A
#
# COMPACT_ATOMS: atom_id res chain seq x y z
N MET A 1 -12.81 22.93 13.91
CA MET A 1 -12.26 21.57 13.81
C MET A 1 -10.94 21.55 14.55
N ASN A 2 -10.62 20.51 15.34
CA ASN A 2 -9.31 20.42 15.99
C ASN A 2 -8.31 19.84 14.98
N GLU A 3 -7.47 20.70 14.42
CA GLU A 3 -6.48 20.31 13.40
C GLU A 3 -5.39 19.39 13.94
N GLU A 4 -5.00 19.54 15.21
CA GLU A 4 -4.01 18.67 15.85
C GLU A 4 -4.55 17.26 16.03
N ALA A 5 -5.80 17.13 16.49
CA ALA A 5 -6.47 15.85 16.63
C ALA A 5 -6.66 15.15 15.28
N LEU A 6 -7.02 15.91 14.23
CA LEU A 6 -7.11 15.39 12.86
C LEU A 6 -5.75 14.91 12.35
N ASN A 7 -4.71 15.74 12.45
CA ASN A 7 -3.37 15.39 11.97
C ASN A 7 -2.80 14.16 12.69
N LEU A 8 -2.98 14.08 14.01
CA LEU A 8 -2.51 12.94 14.80
C LEU A 8 -3.23 11.65 14.42
N SER A 9 -4.56 11.69 14.29
CA SER A 9 -5.36 10.51 13.92
C SER A 9 -5.07 10.05 12.49
N LEU A 10 -4.94 10.99 11.54
CA LEU A 10 -4.55 10.69 10.16
C LEU A 10 -3.17 10.04 10.08
N ARG A 11 -2.16 10.59 10.76
CA ARG A 11 -0.80 10.00 10.81
C ARG A 11 -0.81 8.59 11.41
N LYS A 12 -1.58 8.37 12.49
CA LYS A 12 -1.73 7.04 13.09
C LYS A 12 -2.34 6.05 12.10
N PHE A 13 -3.43 6.43 11.43
CA PHE A 13 -4.08 5.60 10.42
C PHE A 13 -3.12 5.25 9.26
N LEU A 14 -2.49 6.25 8.64
CA LEU A 14 -1.56 6.04 7.53
C LEU A 14 -0.36 5.19 7.92
N LYS A 15 0.13 5.30 9.16
CA LYS A 15 1.20 4.44 9.69
C LYS A 15 0.77 2.97 9.75
N VAL A 16 -0.44 2.69 10.26
CA VAL A 16 -0.97 1.32 10.31
C VAL A 16 -1.14 0.77 8.89
N VAL A 17 -1.72 1.54 7.97
CA VAL A 17 -1.87 1.16 6.57
C VAL A 17 -0.52 0.84 5.93
N GLY A 18 0.47 1.71 6.09
CA GLY A 18 1.80 1.51 5.49
C GLY A 18 2.49 0.25 5.99
N VAL A 19 2.54 0.04 7.31
CA VAL A 19 3.23 -1.12 7.91
C VAL A 19 2.54 -2.43 7.55
N THR A 20 1.21 -2.48 7.61
CA THR A 20 0.45 -3.70 7.29
C THR A 20 0.51 -4.03 5.81
N SER A 21 0.37 -3.02 4.93
CA SER A 21 0.47 -3.22 3.48
C SER A 21 1.86 -3.72 3.09
N GLN A 22 2.91 -3.19 3.69
CA GLN A 22 4.28 -3.65 3.44
C GLN A 22 4.44 -5.14 3.77
N GLN A 23 4.01 -5.57 4.96
CA GLN A 23 4.12 -6.98 5.38
C GLN A 23 3.38 -7.93 4.42
N GLU A 24 2.17 -7.56 4.00
CA GLU A 24 1.38 -8.37 3.06
C GLU A 24 2.00 -8.40 1.67
N ILE A 25 2.52 -7.27 1.18
CA ILE A 25 3.25 -7.21 -0.10
C ILE A 25 4.49 -8.10 -0.06
N GLU A 26 5.33 -8.00 0.97
CA GLU A 26 6.54 -8.81 1.10
C GLU A 26 6.24 -10.31 1.13
N LYS A 27 5.19 -10.71 1.86
CA LYS A 27 4.73 -12.10 1.92
C LYS A 27 4.24 -12.58 0.55
N ALA A 28 3.47 -11.77 -0.17
CA ALA A 28 2.96 -12.09 -1.49
C ALA A 28 4.08 -12.19 -2.54
N VAL A 29 5.03 -11.25 -2.52
CA VAL A 29 6.21 -11.26 -3.40
C VAL A 29 7.05 -12.52 -3.14
N ARG A 30 7.34 -12.85 -1.87
CA ARG A 30 8.11 -14.06 -1.53
C ARG A 30 7.40 -15.34 -1.97
N ALA A 31 6.09 -15.43 -1.80
CA ALA A 31 5.32 -16.58 -2.27
C ALA A 31 5.30 -16.67 -3.81
N ALA A 32 5.23 -15.54 -4.51
CA ALA A 32 5.29 -15.49 -5.97
C ALA A 32 6.67 -15.92 -6.50
N ASP A 33 7.75 -15.54 -5.81
CA ASP A 33 9.11 -15.94 -6.14
C ASP A 33 9.30 -17.46 -6.01
N GLN A 34 8.89 -18.03 -4.86
CA GLN A 34 8.94 -19.47 -4.62
C GLN A 34 8.11 -20.27 -5.64
N ALA A 35 7.00 -19.69 -6.11
CA ALA A 35 6.17 -20.26 -7.17
C ALA A 35 6.73 -20.02 -8.60
N GLY A 36 7.89 -19.38 -8.75
CA GLY A 36 8.52 -19.07 -10.02
C GLY A 36 7.83 -18.00 -10.86
N LYS A 37 6.88 -17.23 -10.27
CA LYS A 37 6.06 -16.23 -10.97
C LYS A 37 6.78 -14.90 -11.20
N LEU A 38 7.94 -14.71 -10.56
CA LEU A 38 8.80 -13.53 -10.70
C LEU A 38 9.93 -13.74 -11.71
N LYS A 39 10.10 -14.96 -12.25
CA LYS A 39 11.18 -15.24 -13.22
C LYS A 39 11.09 -14.30 -14.43
N GLY A 40 12.17 -13.57 -14.68
CA GLY A 40 12.28 -12.61 -15.78
C GLY A 40 11.52 -11.29 -15.56
N LYS A 41 11.01 -11.04 -14.35
CA LYS A 41 10.43 -9.75 -13.98
C LYS A 41 11.42 -8.95 -13.14
N SER A 42 11.68 -7.71 -13.54
CA SER A 42 12.46 -6.75 -12.76
C SER A 42 11.59 -5.91 -11.82
N SER A 43 10.29 -5.79 -12.12
CA SER A 43 9.37 -4.92 -11.41
C SER A 43 7.92 -5.42 -11.47
N LEU A 44 7.11 -4.98 -10.51
CA LEU A 44 5.68 -5.25 -10.39
C LEU A 44 4.90 -3.94 -10.35
N LYS A 45 3.92 -3.80 -11.25
CA LYS A 45 2.96 -2.68 -11.17
C LYS A 45 2.07 -2.85 -9.95
N ALA A 46 1.92 -1.80 -9.17
CA ALA A 46 1.09 -1.75 -7.97
C ALA A 46 0.11 -0.57 -8.04
N GLN A 47 -1.05 -0.73 -7.41
CA GLN A 47 -2.05 0.32 -7.26
C GLN A 47 -2.62 0.26 -5.84
N MET A 48 -2.74 1.42 -5.20
CA MET A 48 -3.45 1.60 -3.94
C MET A 48 -4.65 2.53 -4.14
N VAL A 49 -5.77 2.22 -3.49
CA VAL A 49 -6.97 3.04 -3.51
C VAL A 49 -7.39 3.38 -2.08
N LEU A 50 -7.37 4.67 -1.72
CA LEU A 50 -7.90 5.19 -0.46
C LEU A 50 -9.32 5.69 -0.69
N THR A 51 -10.27 5.12 0.04
CA THR A 51 -11.68 5.53 -0.01
C THR A 51 -12.15 6.01 1.36
N ILE A 52 -12.83 7.16 1.41
CA ILE A 52 -13.54 7.64 2.60
C ILE A 52 -14.99 7.91 2.18
N GLY A 53 -15.88 6.97 2.52
CA GLY A 53 -17.27 6.96 2.06
C GLY A 53 -18.04 8.21 2.48
N ASP A 54 -17.88 8.65 3.73
CA ASP A 54 -18.62 9.78 4.31
C ASP A 54 -18.35 11.12 3.62
N ILE A 55 -17.23 11.24 2.91
CA ILE A 55 -16.85 12.47 2.18
C ILE A 55 -16.66 12.22 0.68
N ALA A 56 -17.11 11.07 0.17
CA ALA A 56 -16.95 10.66 -1.23
C ALA A 56 -15.51 10.80 -1.77
N LEU A 57 -14.50 10.60 -0.91
CA LEU A 57 -13.10 10.61 -1.36
C LEU A 57 -12.77 9.27 -1.98
N THR A 58 -12.24 9.30 -3.21
CA THR A 58 -11.55 8.17 -3.83
C THR A 58 -10.23 8.69 -4.39
N HIS A 59 -9.12 8.26 -3.78
CA HIS A 59 -7.78 8.64 -4.21
C HIS A 59 -7.01 7.40 -4.63
N LYS A 60 -6.42 7.44 -5.84
CA LYS A 60 -5.64 6.34 -6.40
C LYS A 60 -4.18 6.73 -6.48
N VAL A 61 -3.32 5.79 -6.10
CA VAL A 61 -1.87 5.91 -6.21
C VAL A 61 -1.38 4.71 -7.00
N ASP A 62 -0.81 4.97 -8.17
CA ASP A 62 -0.14 3.97 -8.98
C ASP A 62 1.36 4.03 -8.71
N GLY A 63 2.01 2.86 -8.72
CA GLY A 63 3.44 2.74 -8.45
C GLY A 63 4.03 1.47 -9.04
N GLU A 64 5.33 1.33 -8.84
CA GLU A 64 6.11 0.20 -9.29
C GLU A 64 6.96 -0.30 -8.12
N ILE A 65 7.01 -1.63 -7.96
CA ILE A 65 7.76 -2.30 -6.91
C ILE A 65 8.86 -3.10 -7.60
N ASP A 66 10.11 -2.71 -7.39
CA ASP A 66 11.26 -3.44 -7.91
C ASP A 66 11.39 -4.79 -7.19
N VAL A 67 11.59 -5.84 -7.98
CA VAL A 67 11.76 -7.23 -7.52
C VAL A 67 12.96 -7.92 -8.18
N ALA A 68 13.83 -7.12 -8.81
CA ALA A 68 15.08 -7.55 -9.43
C ALA A 68 16.14 -7.93 -8.39
#